data_AF-A0A0K6IBQ9-F1
#
_entry.id   AF-A0A0K6IBQ9-F1
#
_cell.length_a   1.000
_cell.length_b   1.000
_cell.length_c   1.000
_cell.angle_alpha   90.00
_cell.angle_beta   90.00
_cell.angle_gamma   90.00
#
_symmetry.space_group_name_H-M   'P 1'
#
loop_
_entity.id
_entity.type
_entity.pdbx_description
1 polymer ?
#
loop_
_entity_poly.entity_id
_entity_poly.type
_entity_poly.pdbx_seq_one_letter_code
_entity_poly.pdbx_strand_id
1 'polypeptide(L)'
;MSDQYTYAKFWRCALQVNPVGYNGTYRGADHGLDEAGYNQALLQKCVELGITVVGLADHGSVASVDALREMLQPHGIVVFPGFEIASNDKTHYVCLFSEETTGQQLERYLGNLDLLDPADGVRPSRLSSEQLIEKVDQLGGFIYAAHCTQDSGLLKNRLNHVWKLPKLRSAQIPGAVDDLAGVESDFYRKVLLNKDDAYRRERPIAVINAKDVAKPEDLEQPGATCLIKMTRPNFAAFKVAFLDPGSRIRLNSQQAESPIGKVLRMTVTGGYLDGVRVDFSDHLNTVIGGRGTGKSTLLECLRYALDFPPKGKQALKLHQEIIKENLGRAAGRLELVVVSSSQNGKQYTVSRRYGEPPIVRDLGGNVSTLLPRDLLPGIDIYGQNEIYELAQDETSRVQLLDRFLPQDGDYETKSADVHRRLTENQRKLVKSLSDLDDVKAHREVLQTPAAREAVAHEIHAPHLVDFLCPLQRHPLVDRAFALLASAHGQVGLPVEAVHALVIDSGELRAQQIVDAPVAKTPTHMGDLHDLLVQRHGGLIGLRRMA
;
A
#
# COMPACT_ATOMS: atom_id res chain seq x y z
N MET A 1 5.21 -28.69 13.79
CA MET A 1 5.61 -27.77 12.70
C MET A 1 6.14 -26.52 13.38
N SER A 2 7.33 -26.03 13.04
CA SER A 2 7.88 -24.83 13.68
C SER A 2 7.03 -23.60 13.33
N ASP A 3 6.52 -22.89 14.32
CA ASP A 3 5.63 -21.71 14.21
C ASP A 3 6.25 -20.47 13.51
N GLN A 4 7.35 -20.63 12.76
CA GLN A 4 8.18 -19.50 12.32
C GLN A 4 7.67 -18.80 11.05
N TYR A 5 6.85 -19.46 10.22
CA TYR A 5 6.43 -18.96 8.91
C TYR A 5 4.91 -19.02 8.71
N THR A 6 4.16 -18.24 9.49
CA THR A 6 2.68 -18.23 9.45
C THR A 6 2.11 -17.21 8.46
N TYR A 7 2.84 -16.14 8.14
CA TYR A 7 2.42 -15.11 7.17
C TYR A 7 3.61 -14.49 6.44
N ALA A 8 3.33 -13.83 5.32
CA ALA A 8 4.34 -13.16 4.51
C ALA A 8 4.77 -11.82 5.11
N LYS A 9 6.09 -11.62 5.20
CA LYS A 9 6.72 -10.37 5.62
C LYS A 9 7.84 -9.97 4.66
N PHE A 10 8.26 -8.72 4.72
CA PHE A 10 9.39 -8.23 3.93
C PHE A 10 10.71 -8.74 4.52
N TRP A 11 11.56 -9.25 3.64
CA TRP A 11 12.90 -9.75 3.93
C TRP A 11 13.92 -8.92 3.18
N ARG A 12 15.01 -8.52 3.84
CA ARG A 12 16.09 -7.78 3.19
C ARG A 12 16.97 -8.75 2.39
N CYS A 13 17.14 -8.45 1.11
CA CYS A 13 17.81 -9.29 0.14
C CYS A 13 18.94 -8.51 -0.55
N ALA A 14 20.16 -9.05 -0.55
CA ALA A 14 21.28 -8.58 -1.37
C ALA A 14 21.38 -9.52 -2.57
N LEU A 15 21.03 -9.09 -3.79
CA LEU A 15 20.84 -10.01 -4.91
C LEU A 15 22.01 -10.10 -5.90
N GLN A 16 23.05 -9.30 -5.70
CA GLN A 16 24.27 -9.30 -6.51
C GLN A 16 25.51 -9.17 -5.61
N VAL A 17 25.88 -10.28 -4.98
CA VAL A 17 27.06 -10.37 -4.12
C VAL A 17 28.14 -11.19 -4.81
N ASN A 18 29.34 -10.65 -4.85
CA ASN A 18 30.47 -11.29 -5.51
C ASN A 18 31.40 -11.98 -4.50
N PRO A 19 32.16 -13.00 -4.93
CA PRO A 19 33.15 -13.66 -4.08
C PRO A 19 34.43 -12.81 -3.91
N VAL A 20 35.29 -13.24 -2.97
CA VAL A 20 36.55 -12.57 -2.60
C VAL A 20 37.42 -12.16 -3.80
N GLY A 21 37.55 -13.01 -4.82
CA GLY A 21 38.43 -12.76 -5.97
C GLY A 21 37.92 -11.68 -6.94
N TYR A 22 36.67 -11.23 -6.79
CA TYR A 22 36.01 -10.35 -7.74
C TYR A 22 36.65 -8.96 -7.80
N ASN A 23 36.92 -8.35 -6.64
CA ASN A 23 37.43 -6.97 -6.57
C ASN A 23 38.82 -6.87 -7.21
N GLY A 24 39.68 -7.85 -6.95
CA GLY A 24 41.01 -7.94 -7.58
C GLY A 24 40.91 -8.14 -9.09
N THR A 25 40.07 -9.08 -9.54
CA THR A 25 39.93 -9.46 -10.96
C THR A 25 39.30 -8.36 -11.81
N TYR A 26 38.26 -7.68 -11.31
CA TYR A 26 37.42 -6.80 -12.13
C TYR A 26 37.46 -5.32 -11.76
N ARG A 27 37.86 -4.98 -10.54
CA ARG A 27 37.98 -3.58 -10.08
C ARG A 27 39.42 -3.10 -9.95
N GLY A 28 40.40 -3.99 -10.11
CA GLY A 28 41.82 -3.68 -9.98
C GLY A 28 42.20 -3.21 -8.58
N ALA A 29 41.42 -3.59 -7.57
CA ALA A 29 41.58 -3.17 -6.19
C ALA A 29 41.59 -4.40 -5.28
N ASP A 30 42.59 -4.50 -4.41
CA ASP A 30 42.63 -5.51 -3.35
C ASP A 30 41.96 -4.95 -2.09
N HIS A 31 41.07 -5.74 -1.50
CA HIS A 31 40.49 -5.42 -0.18
C HIS A 31 41.36 -5.95 0.97
N GLY A 32 42.42 -6.71 0.68
CA GLY A 32 43.41 -7.19 1.64
C GLY A 32 42.91 -8.29 2.58
N LEU A 33 41.88 -9.04 2.17
CA LEU A 33 41.31 -10.15 2.93
C LEU A 33 41.55 -11.46 2.18
N ASP A 34 41.79 -12.54 2.91
CA ASP A 34 41.68 -13.89 2.36
C ASP A 34 40.21 -14.31 2.24
N GLU A 35 39.93 -15.46 1.61
CA GLU A 35 38.56 -15.94 1.41
C GLU A 35 37.81 -16.12 2.73
N ALA A 36 38.49 -16.65 3.75
CA ALA A 36 37.90 -16.85 5.08
C ALA A 36 37.55 -15.50 5.75
N GLY A 37 38.47 -14.54 5.74
CA GLY A 37 38.27 -13.21 6.31
C GLY A 37 37.18 -12.42 5.57
N TYR A 38 37.13 -12.52 4.23
CA TYR A 38 36.08 -11.90 3.42
C TYR A 38 34.70 -12.48 3.77
N ASN A 39 34.56 -13.82 3.77
CA ASN A 39 33.30 -14.49 4.05
C ASN A 39 32.81 -14.18 5.48
N GLN A 40 33.72 -14.10 6.45
CA GLN A 40 33.40 -13.73 7.82
C GLN A 40 32.94 -12.26 7.95
N ALA A 41 33.62 -11.33 7.28
CA ALA A 41 33.24 -9.91 7.28
C ALA A 41 31.88 -9.69 6.59
N LEU A 42 31.64 -10.39 5.47
CA LEU A 42 30.37 -10.36 4.76
C LEU A 42 29.23 -10.91 5.62
N LEU A 43 29.43 -12.05 6.30
CA LEU A 43 28.47 -12.58 7.26
C LEU A 43 28.14 -11.57 8.36
N GLN A 44 29.16 -10.93 8.95
CA GLN A 44 28.95 -9.94 10.00
C GLN A 44 28.08 -8.78 9.51
N LYS A 45 28.32 -8.29 8.30
CA LYS A 45 27.49 -7.24 7.68
C LYS A 45 26.08 -7.72 7.36
N CYS A 46 25.91 -8.95 6.89
CA CYS A 46 24.58 -9.52 6.67
C CYS A 46 23.77 -9.60 7.97
N VAL A 47 24.38 -10.05 9.07
CA VAL A 47 23.71 -10.13 10.38
C VAL A 47 23.39 -8.73 10.92
N GLU A 48 24.35 -7.80 10.87
CA GLU A 48 24.18 -6.41 11.31
C GLU A 48 23.01 -5.72 10.58
N LEU A 49 22.92 -5.93 9.26
CA LEU A 49 21.91 -5.30 8.41
C LEU A 49 20.61 -6.12 8.34
N GLY A 50 20.51 -7.28 8.99
CA GLY A 50 19.33 -8.14 8.93
C GLY A 50 19.03 -8.68 7.51
N ILE A 51 20.07 -8.91 6.71
CA ILE A 51 19.98 -9.54 5.39
C ILE A 51 19.72 -11.03 5.58
N THR A 52 18.68 -11.55 4.95
CA THR A 52 18.29 -12.96 5.07
C THR A 52 18.39 -13.74 3.77
N VAL A 53 18.63 -13.04 2.66
CA VAL A 53 18.83 -13.64 1.34
C VAL A 53 20.04 -12.99 0.68
N VAL A 54 20.94 -13.82 0.16
CA VAL A 54 22.10 -13.41 -0.63
C VAL A 54 22.06 -14.10 -2.00
N GLY A 55 22.02 -13.33 -3.08
CA GLY A 55 22.21 -13.81 -4.45
C GLY A 55 23.68 -13.69 -4.84
N LEU A 56 24.32 -14.81 -5.19
CA LEU A 56 25.70 -14.81 -5.65
C LEU A 56 25.74 -14.61 -7.17
N ALA A 57 26.62 -13.73 -7.62
CA ALA A 57 26.61 -13.27 -9.01
C ALA A 57 28.03 -12.99 -9.55
N ASP A 58 28.95 -13.94 -9.38
CA ASP A 58 30.29 -13.83 -9.99
C ASP A 58 30.21 -13.83 -11.52
N HIS A 59 31.13 -13.14 -12.18
CA HIS A 59 31.15 -13.01 -13.64
C HIS A 59 31.60 -14.32 -14.28
N GLY A 60 30.65 -15.06 -14.86
CA GLY A 60 30.91 -16.30 -15.61
C GLY A 60 31.58 -17.43 -14.81
N SER A 61 31.62 -17.33 -13.48
CA SER A 61 32.32 -18.25 -12.58
C SER A 61 31.42 -18.67 -11.42
N VAL A 62 31.69 -19.85 -10.87
CA VAL A 62 30.94 -20.44 -9.75
C VAL A 62 31.85 -21.03 -8.67
N ALA A 63 33.16 -20.75 -8.75
CA ALA A 63 34.18 -21.47 -7.98
C ALA A 63 34.06 -21.26 -6.46
N SER A 64 33.69 -20.06 -6.01
CA SER A 64 33.59 -19.71 -4.57
C SER A 64 32.15 -19.74 -4.03
N VAL A 65 31.19 -20.28 -4.79
CA VAL A 65 29.77 -20.30 -4.39
C VAL A 65 29.54 -21.13 -3.13
N ASP A 66 30.17 -22.30 -3.05
CA ASP A 66 29.92 -23.24 -1.96
C ASP A 66 30.56 -22.78 -0.64
N ALA A 67 31.79 -22.23 -0.68
CA ALA A 67 32.47 -21.74 0.52
C ALA A 67 31.69 -20.62 1.23
N LEU A 68 31.18 -19.64 0.46
CA LEU A 68 30.38 -18.56 1.02
C LEU A 68 28.99 -19.03 1.49
N ARG A 69 28.38 -19.96 0.75
CA ARG A 69 27.11 -20.59 1.15
C ARG A 69 27.23 -21.30 2.50
N GLU A 70 28.26 -22.12 2.68
CA GLU A 70 28.51 -22.86 3.92
C GLU A 70 28.74 -21.93 5.11
N MET A 71 29.30 -20.73 4.89
CA MET A 71 29.47 -19.70 5.93
C MET A 71 28.14 -19.05 6.35
N LEU A 72 27.26 -18.75 5.40
CA LEU A 72 26.04 -17.97 5.60
C LEU A 72 24.86 -18.82 6.11
N GLN A 73 24.69 -20.05 5.58
CA GLN A 73 23.53 -20.90 5.88
C GLN A 73 23.32 -21.22 7.37
N PRO A 74 24.37 -21.53 8.17
CA PRO A 74 24.20 -21.79 9.61
C PRO A 74 23.60 -20.62 10.39
N HIS A 75 23.69 -19.40 9.84
CA HIS A 75 23.18 -18.18 10.46
C HIS A 75 21.77 -17.81 9.97
N GLY A 76 21.10 -18.71 9.24
CA GLY A 76 19.73 -18.51 8.75
C GLY A 76 19.63 -17.61 7.51
N ILE A 77 20.76 -17.38 6.82
CA ILE A 77 20.83 -16.61 5.58
C ILE A 77 20.75 -17.57 4.40
N VAL A 78 19.73 -17.41 3.56
CA VAL A 78 19.52 -18.24 2.37
C VAL A 78 20.36 -17.71 1.23
N VAL A 79 21.10 -18.60 0.57
CA VAL A 79 21.96 -18.24 -0.56
C VAL A 79 21.36 -18.77 -1.84
N PHE A 80 21.07 -17.86 -2.79
CA PHE A 80 20.71 -18.20 -4.15
C PHE A 80 21.98 -18.19 -5.00
N PRO A 81 22.51 -19.35 -5.38
CA PRO A 81 23.66 -19.40 -6.27
C PRO A 81 23.32 -18.86 -7.65
N GLY A 82 24.32 -18.30 -8.31
CA GLY A 82 24.14 -17.70 -9.62
C GLY A 82 25.43 -17.16 -10.19
N PHE A 83 25.28 -16.39 -11.25
CA PHE A 83 26.36 -15.74 -11.97
C PHE A 83 25.82 -14.55 -12.76
N GLU A 84 26.69 -13.59 -13.06
CA GLU A 84 26.44 -12.54 -14.06
C GLU A 84 26.94 -13.00 -15.43
N ILE A 85 26.10 -12.83 -16.45
CA ILE A 85 26.37 -13.23 -17.84
C ILE A 85 26.04 -12.09 -18.80
N ALA A 86 26.91 -11.86 -19.77
CA ALA A 86 26.65 -10.96 -20.89
C ALA A 86 26.06 -11.72 -22.08
N SER A 87 25.00 -11.19 -22.69
CA SER A 87 24.45 -11.64 -23.96
C SER A 87 25.30 -11.17 -25.15
N ASN A 88 25.07 -11.74 -26.34
CA ASN A 88 25.70 -11.29 -27.59
C ASN A 88 25.33 -9.84 -27.96
N ASP A 89 24.16 -9.35 -27.51
CA ASP A 89 23.77 -7.94 -27.66
C ASP A 89 24.42 -7.01 -26.61
N LYS A 90 25.43 -7.51 -25.88
CA LYS A 90 26.22 -6.78 -24.88
C LYS A 90 25.38 -6.24 -23.72
N THR A 91 24.33 -6.97 -23.36
CA THR A 91 23.50 -6.68 -22.19
C THR A 91 23.83 -7.65 -21.08
N HIS A 92 24.00 -7.17 -19.86
CA HIS A 92 24.29 -8.04 -18.73
C HIS A 92 23.02 -8.47 -17.99
N TYR A 93 23.06 -9.70 -17.49
CA TYR A 93 22.00 -10.31 -16.71
C TYR A 93 22.59 -11.04 -15.52
N VAL A 94 21.90 -10.97 -14.40
CA VAL A 94 22.18 -11.86 -13.27
C VAL A 94 21.19 -13.02 -13.32
N CYS A 95 21.73 -14.22 -13.21
CA CYS A 95 20.98 -15.47 -13.22
C CYS A 95 21.11 -16.14 -11.84
N LEU A 96 20.01 -16.20 -11.08
CA LEU A 96 19.95 -16.86 -9.78
C LEU A 96 19.20 -18.18 -9.88
N PHE A 97 19.59 -19.17 -9.08
CA PHE A 97 19.00 -20.51 -9.04
C PHE A 97 18.60 -20.91 -7.61
N SER A 98 17.94 -22.07 -7.51
CA SER A 98 17.50 -22.64 -6.22
C SER A 98 18.66 -22.74 -5.24
N GLU A 99 18.40 -22.49 -3.95
CA GLU A 99 19.37 -22.68 -2.87
C GLU A 99 19.92 -24.12 -2.80
N GLU A 100 19.24 -25.08 -3.43
CA GLU A 100 19.64 -26.49 -3.55
C GLU A 100 20.59 -26.75 -4.73
N THR A 101 20.81 -25.76 -5.60
CA THR A 101 21.64 -25.94 -6.81
C THR A 101 23.12 -26.01 -6.44
N THR A 102 23.79 -27.09 -6.85
CA THR A 102 25.22 -27.33 -6.58
C THR A 102 26.13 -26.56 -7.55
N GLY A 103 27.39 -26.31 -7.16
CA GLY A 103 28.41 -25.76 -8.07
C GLY A 103 28.49 -26.51 -9.40
N GLN A 104 28.50 -27.86 -9.35
CA GLN A 104 28.53 -28.71 -10.55
C GLN A 104 27.31 -28.51 -11.48
N GLN A 105 26.12 -28.29 -10.92
CA GLN A 105 24.94 -27.98 -11.74
C GLN A 105 25.07 -26.61 -12.39
N LEU A 106 25.60 -25.61 -11.68
CA LEU A 106 25.81 -24.28 -12.25
C LEU A 106 26.85 -24.30 -13.38
N GLU A 107 27.93 -25.07 -13.25
CA GLU A 107 28.90 -25.28 -14.35
C GLU A 107 28.22 -25.84 -15.61
N ARG A 108 27.33 -26.82 -15.43
CA ARG A 108 26.53 -27.37 -16.55
C ARG A 108 25.57 -26.32 -17.13
N TYR A 109 25.01 -25.45 -16.29
CA TYR A 109 24.16 -24.35 -16.75
C TYR A 109 24.95 -23.33 -17.56
N LEU A 110 26.15 -22.93 -17.12
CA LEU A 110 27.06 -22.07 -17.88
C LEU A 110 27.37 -22.66 -19.27
N GLY A 111 27.70 -23.97 -19.32
CA GLY A 111 27.90 -24.68 -20.58
C GLY A 111 26.67 -24.67 -21.50
N ASN A 112 25.46 -24.88 -20.94
CA ASN A 112 24.20 -24.79 -21.68
C ASN A 112 23.88 -23.36 -22.17
N LEU A 113 24.45 -22.34 -21.55
CA LEU A 113 24.33 -20.93 -21.94
C LEU A 113 25.45 -20.51 -22.91
N ASP A 114 26.16 -21.46 -23.51
CA ASP A 114 27.23 -21.26 -24.49
C ASP A 114 28.44 -20.45 -23.94
N LEU A 115 28.67 -20.52 -22.62
CA LEU A 115 29.91 -20.12 -21.97
C LEU A 115 30.81 -21.35 -21.83
N LEU A 116 31.62 -21.58 -22.86
CA LEU A 116 32.40 -22.81 -23.01
C LEU A 116 33.85 -22.69 -22.53
N ASP A 117 34.30 -21.49 -22.14
CA ASP A 117 35.66 -21.24 -21.67
C ASP A 117 35.67 -20.88 -20.17
N PRO A 118 36.01 -21.83 -19.28
CA PRO A 118 36.07 -21.58 -17.85
C PRO A 118 37.17 -20.59 -17.44
N ALA A 119 38.15 -20.31 -18.31
CA ALA A 119 39.25 -19.39 -18.04
C ALA A 119 38.92 -17.93 -18.44
N ASP A 120 37.87 -17.71 -19.23
CA ASP A 120 37.41 -16.39 -19.70
C ASP A 120 35.92 -16.19 -19.41
N GLY A 121 35.58 -16.03 -18.13
CA GLY A 121 34.23 -15.77 -17.65
C GLY A 121 33.63 -14.41 -18.06
N VAL A 122 34.43 -13.54 -18.69
CA VAL A 122 34.01 -12.19 -19.12
C VAL A 122 33.41 -12.21 -20.51
N ARG A 123 33.74 -13.24 -21.32
CA ARG A 123 33.31 -13.29 -22.70
C ARG A 123 31.78 -13.41 -22.80
N PRO A 124 31.13 -12.56 -23.61
CA PRO A 124 29.70 -12.69 -23.84
C PRO A 124 29.32 -14.05 -24.40
N SER A 125 28.17 -14.55 -23.93
CA SER A 125 27.51 -15.71 -24.53
C SER A 125 27.21 -15.45 -26.01
N ARG A 126 27.18 -16.52 -26.80
CA ARG A 126 26.74 -16.46 -28.21
C ARG A 126 25.23 -16.25 -28.35
N LEU A 127 24.48 -16.40 -27.27
CA LEU A 127 23.04 -16.26 -27.22
C LEU A 127 22.60 -14.79 -27.19
N SER A 128 21.49 -14.48 -27.86
CA SER A 128 20.81 -13.20 -27.69
C SER A 128 20.17 -13.09 -26.30
N SER A 129 19.83 -11.88 -25.86
CA SER A 129 19.06 -11.68 -24.63
C SER A 129 17.79 -12.54 -24.56
N GLU A 130 17.04 -12.63 -25.66
CA GLU A 130 15.79 -13.41 -25.71
C GLU A 130 16.06 -14.91 -25.47
N GLN A 131 17.09 -15.45 -26.13
CA GLN A 131 17.48 -16.85 -25.99
C GLN A 131 18.01 -17.15 -24.58
N LEU A 132 18.78 -16.22 -24.01
CA LEU A 132 19.35 -16.37 -22.67
C LEU A 132 18.24 -16.37 -21.61
N ILE A 133 17.29 -15.43 -21.69
CA ILE A 133 16.12 -15.37 -20.81
C ILE A 133 15.30 -16.66 -20.90
N GLU A 134 15.07 -17.16 -22.12
CA GLU A 134 14.33 -18.40 -22.34
C GLU A 134 15.06 -19.62 -21.76
N LYS A 135 16.36 -19.77 -22.00
CA LYS A 135 17.14 -20.89 -21.47
C LYS A 135 17.20 -20.89 -19.95
N VAL A 136 17.42 -19.72 -19.31
CA VAL A 136 17.47 -19.65 -17.84
C VAL A 136 16.13 -20.03 -17.21
N ASP A 137 15.02 -19.61 -17.82
CA ASP A 137 13.68 -20.02 -17.39
C ASP A 137 13.47 -21.55 -17.52
N GLN A 138 13.94 -22.15 -18.62
CA GLN A 138 13.90 -23.62 -18.82
C GLN A 138 14.76 -24.39 -17.81
N LEU A 139 15.89 -23.82 -17.39
CA LEU A 139 16.74 -24.35 -16.32
C LEU A 139 16.13 -24.12 -14.91
N GLY A 140 14.95 -23.50 -14.84
CA GLY A 140 14.23 -23.22 -13.61
C GLY A 140 14.78 -22.04 -12.81
N GLY A 141 15.72 -21.29 -13.38
CA GLY A 141 16.36 -20.12 -12.77
C GLY A 141 15.47 -18.88 -12.74
N PHE A 142 16.04 -17.79 -12.23
CA PHE A 142 15.45 -16.47 -12.20
C PHE A 142 16.46 -15.48 -12.78
N ILE A 143 16.06 -14.78 -13.83
CA ILE A 143 16.89 -13.84 -14.55
C ILE A 143 16.36 -12.41 -14.38
N TYR A 144 17.28 -11.48 -14.13
CA TYR A 144 16.98 -10.05 -14.15
C TYR A 144 18.03 -9.26 -14.92
N ALA A 145 17.61 -8.16 -15.52
CA ALA A 145 18.49 -7.29 -16.27
C ALA A 145 19.38 -6.50 -15.28
N ALA A 146 20.70 -6.69 -15.43
CA ALA A 146 21.68 -6.06 -14.56
C ALA A 146 21.85 -4.58 -14.94
N HIS A 147 22.13 -3.75 -13.93
CA HIS A 147 22.50 -2.34 -14.02
C HIS A 147 21.83 -1.58 -15.19
N CYS A 148 20.50 -1.72 -15.32
CA CYS A 148 19.73 -1.39 -16.53
C CYS A 148 19.96 0.01 -17.10
N THR A 149 20.28 0.98 -16.24
CA THR A 149 20.44 2.39 -16.57
C THR A 149 21.91 2.81 -16.78
N GLN A 150 22.85 1.88 -16.66
CA GLN A 150 24.29 2.08 -16.82
C GLN A 150 24.80 1.38 -18.09
N ASP A 151 26.11 1.45 -18.35
CA ASP A 151 26.73 0.80 -19.51
C ASP A 151 26.51 -0.72 -19.48
N SER A 152 26.29 -1.31 -20.65
CA SER A 152 25.84 -2.71 -20.81
C SER A 152 24.48 -3.03 -20.16
N GLY A 153 23.75 -2.02 -19.69
CA GLY A 153 22.40 -2.14 -19.16
C GLY A 153 21.34 -2.18 -20.27
N LEU A 154 20.28 -2.96 -20.02
CA LEU A 154 19.22 -3.20 -21.02
C LEU A 154 18.54 -1.93 -21.54
N LEU A 155 18.24 -0.97 -20.65
CA LEU A 155 17.60 0.29 -21.04
C LEU A 155 18.58 1.26 -21.67
N LYS A 156 19.86 1.21 -21.29
CA LYS A 156 20.93 1.99 -21.95
C LYS A 156 21.08 1.55 -23.41
N ASN A 157 20.99 0.25 -23.68
CA ASN A 157 21.01 -0.35 -25.02
C ASN A 157 19.70 -0.18 -25.81
N ARG A 158 18.65 0.41 -25.21
CA ARG A 158 17.35 0.71 -25.85
C ARG A 158 16.64 -0.53 -26.45
N LEU A 159 16.81 -1.71 -25.83
CA LEU A 159 16.24 -2.97 -26.31
C LEU A 159 14.80 -3.17 -25.80
N ASN A 160 13.86 -2.44 -26.40
CA ASN A 160 12.42 -2.48 -26.03
C ASN A 160 11.76 -3.86 -26.21
N HIS A 161 12.16 -4.63 -27.23
CA HIS A 161 11.61 -5.96 -27.50
C HIS A 161 11.96 -6.95 -26.37
N VAL A 162 13.20 -6.91 -25.88
CA VAL A 162 13.65 -7.70 -24.72
C VAL A 162 12.97 -7.24 -23.44
N TRP A 163 12.87 -5.92 -23.23
CA TRP A 163 12.19 -5.36 -22.05
C TRP A 163 10.75 -5.85 -21.91
N LYS A 164 10.06 -6.06 -23.02
CA LYS A 164 8.66 -6.51 -23.06
C LYS A 164 8.48 -8.02 -22.86
N LEU A 165 9.56 -8.80 -22.81
CA LEU A 165 9.45 -10.25 -22.62
C LEU A 165 8.78 -10.60 -21.28
N PRO A 166 7.74 -11.44 -21.26
CA PRO A 166 7.05 -11.84 -20.04
C PRO A 166 7.94 -12.53 -19.00
N LYS A 167 9.00 -13.22 -19.48
CA LYS A 167 9.94 -13.97 -18.64
C LYS A 167 10.99 -13.10 -17.97
N LEU A 168 11.27 -11.90 -18.50
CA LEU A 168 12.09 -10.90 -17.83
C LEU A 168 11.22 -10.17 -16.80
N ARG A 169 11.29 -10.59 -15.54
CA ARG A 169 10.39 -10.06 -14.49
C ARG A 169 11.00 -8.96 -13.64
N SER A 170 12.29 -8.70 -13.76
CA SER A 170 12.99 -7.75 -12.90
C SER A 170 14.11 -6.99 -13.63
N ALA A 171 14.36 -5.77 -13.15
CA ALA A 171 15.41 -4.87 -13.59
C ALA A 171 16.08 -4.21 -12.38
N GLN A 172 17.42 -4.20 -12.38
CA GLN A 172 18.23 -3.57 -11.35
C GLN A 172 18.48 -2.09 -11.67
N ILE A 173 18.35 -1.24 -10.65
CA ILE A 173 18.73 0.18 -10.71
C ILE A 173 19.60 0.56 -9.49
N PRO A 174 20.44 1.61 -9.59
CA PRO A 174 21.42 1.93 -8.55
C PRO A 174 20.83 2.55 -7.27
N GLY A 175 19.62 3.12 -7.33
CA GLY A 175 19.02 3.88 -6.23
C GLY A 175 17.50 3.95 -6.34
N ALA A 176 16.91 5.07 -5.91
CA ALA A 176 15.48 5.28 -6.05
C ALA A 176 15.10 5.55 -7.52
N VAL A 177 13.86 5.22 -7.90
CA VAL A 177 13.33 5.58 -9.23
C VAL A 177 13.30 7.11 -9.41
N ASP A 178 13.10 7.85 -8.31
CA ASP A 178 13.07 9.31 -8.34
C ASP A 178 14.44 9.95 -8.65
N ASP A 179 15.54 9.27 -8.31
CA ASP A 179 16.91 9.74 -8.59
C ASP A 179 17.21 9.78 -10.10
N LEU A 180 16.39 9.09 -10.91
CA LEU A 180 16.50 9.05 -12.37
C LEU A 180 15.72 10.18 -13.05
N ALA A 181 15.09 11.08 -12.29
CA ALA A 181 14.36 12.22 -12.83
C ALA A 181 15.27 13.11 -13.69
N GLY A 182 14.85 13.39 -14.92
CA GLY A 182 15.58 14.26 -15.85
C GLY A 182 16.82 13.62 -16.51
N VAL A 183 17.27 12.45 -16.06
CA VAL A 183 18.34 11.68 -16.72
C VAL A 183 17.83 11.19 -18.08
N GLU A 184 18.60 11.44 -19.15
CA GLU A 184 18.25 11.04 -20.52
C GLU A 184 16.83 11.49 -20.91
N SER A 185 16.50 12.76 -20.63
CA SER A 185 15.17 13.34 -20.88
C SER A 185 14.03 12.60 -20.16
N ASP A 186 14.32 12.14 -18.95
CA ASP A 186 13.40 11.40 -18.07
C ASP A 186 13.00 10.01 -18.59
N PHE A 187 13.77 9.47 -19.55
CA PHE A 187 13.46 8.20 -20.21
C PHE A 187 13.39 7.03 -19.23
N TYR A 188 14.43 6.80 -18.43
CA TYR A 188 14.49 5.64 -17.53
C TYR A 188 13.33 5.64 -16.53
N ARG A 189 13.06 6.80 -15.92
CA ARG A 189 11.95 6.98 -15.00
C ARG A 189 10.61 6.64 -15.66
N LYS A 190 10.34 7.17 -16.86
CA LYS A 190 9.08 6.89 -17.60
C LYS A 190 8.93 5.41 -17.93
N VAL A 191 10.00 4.75 -18.36
CA VAL A 191 9.98 3.31 -18.65
C VAL A 191 9.74 2.48 -17.39
N LEU A 192 10.47 2.76 -16.30
CA LEU A 192 10.35 2.05 -15.03
C LEU A 192 8.98 2.25 -14.35
N LEU A 193 8.39 3.43 -14.51
CA LEU A 193 7.01 3.72 -14.06
C LEU A 193 5.94 3.21 -15.03
N ASN A 194 6.33 2.48 -16.09
CA ASN A 194 5.43 1.93 -17.11
C ASN A 194 4.58 3.00 -17.84
N LYS A 195 5.12 4.22 -17.99
CA LYS A 195 4.47 5.39 -18.63
C LYS A 195 4.95 5.65 -20.05
N ASP A 196 6.01 4.99 -20.50
CA ASP A 196 6.50 5.08 -21.88
C ASP A 196 5.83 4.02 -22.76
N ASP A 197 5.10 4.43 -23.81
CA ASP A 197 4.32 3.54 -24.67
C ASP A 197 5.19 2.51 -25.43
N ALA A 198 6.43 2.88 -25.78
CA ALA A 198 7.33 1.98 -26.52
C ALA A 198 7.85 0.83 -25.64
N TYR A 199 7.82 0.99 -24.31
CA TYR A 199 8.28 0.02 -23.31
C TYR A 199 7.16 -0.51 -22.40
N ARG A 200 5.93 -0.02 -22.56
CA ARG A 200 4.79 -0.36 -21.70
C ARG A 200 4.51 -1.86 -21.71
N ARG A 201 4.23 -2.40 -20.53
CA ARG A 201 3.87 -3.80 -20.27
C ARG A 201 2.50 -3.86 -19.58
N GLU A 202 1.75 -4.94 -19.83
CA GLU A 202 0.54 -5.26 -19.06
C GLU A 202 0.89 -5.51 -17.59
N ARG A 203 1.93 -6.32 -17.35
CA ARG A 203 2.53 -6.55 -16.04
C ARG A 203 3.82 -5.75 -15.93
N PRO A 204 3.87 -4.72 -15.06
CA PRO A 204 5.07 -3.92 -14.85
C PRO A 204 6.26 -4.78 -14.45
N ILE A 205 7.46 -4.36 -14.84
CA ILE A 205 8.68 -5.01 -14.37
C ILE A 205 8.86 -4.74 -12.87
N ALA A 206 9.40 -5.70 -12.13
CA ALA A 206 9.89 -5.41 -10.80
C ALA A 206 11.16 -4.56 -10.88
N VAL A 207 11.21 -3.49 -10.10
CA VAL A 207 12.43 -2.69 -9.95
C VAL A 207 13.08 -3.11 -8.64
N ILE A 208 14.37 -3.46 -8.70
CA ILE A 208 15.15 -3.87 -7.52
C ILE A 208 16.42 -3.03 -7.36
N ASN A 209 16.85 -2.92 -6.12
CA ASN A 209 18.20 -2.50 -5.77
C ASN A 209 19.01 -3.76 -5.46
N ALA A 210 20.13 -3.90 -6.15
CA ALA A 210 21.05 -5.01 -6.03
C ALA A 210 22.42 -4.56 -6.52
N LYS A 211 23.02 -3.56 -5.86
CA LYS A 211 24.36 -3.08 -6.21
C LYS A 211 25.31 -4.28 -6.38
N ASP A 212 26.19 -4.17 -7.36
CA ASP A 212 27.31 -5.09 -7.58
C ASP A 212 28.31 -5.03 -6.40
N VAL A 213 28.05 -5.80 -5.34
CA VAL A 213 28.81 -5.79 -4.08
C VAL A 213 30.18 -6.43 -4.31
N ALA A 214 31.25 -5.65 -4.21
CA ALA A 214 32.62 -6.13 -4.39
C ALA A 214 33.36 -6.31 -3.06
N LYS A 215 32.96 -5.56 -2.02
CA LYS A 215 33.50 -5.67 -0.66
C LYS A 215 32.38 -5.58 0.39
N PRO A 216 32.57 -6.14 1.60
CA PRO A 216 31.52 -6.20 2.62
C PRO A 216 30.87 -4.84 2.95
N GLU A 217 31.64 -3.75 2.93
CA GLU A 217 31.15 -2.40 3.23
C GLU A 217 30.17 -1.87 2.19
N ASP A 218 30.16 -2.42 0.96
CA ASP A 218 29.18 -2.03 -0.06
C ASP A 218 27.74 -2.35 0.36
N LEU A 219 27.53 -3.33 1.24
CA LEU A 219 26.20 -3.70 1.74
C LEU A 219 25.53 -2.59 2.56
N GLU A 220 26.30 -1.65 3.11
CA GLU A 220 25.76 -0.50 3.86
C GLU A 220 25.05 0.50 2.95
N GLN A 221 25.32 0.44 1.65
CA GLN A 221 24.69 1.35 0.70
C GLN A 221 23.23 0.97 0.49
N PRO A 222 22.28 1.94 0.52
CA PRO A 222 20.85 1.65 0.32
C PRO A 222 20.56 0.93 -1.00
N GLY A 223 21.36 1.17 -2.05
CA GLY A 223 21.24 0.51 -3.36
C GLY A 223 21.72 -0.94 -3.40
N ALA A 224 22.36 -1.47 -2.35
CA ALA A 224 22.87 -2.84 -2.31
C ALA A 224 21.80 -3.89 -2.01
N THR A 225 20.70 -3.47 -1.37
CA THR A 225 19.65 -4.40 -0.96
C THR A 225 18.27 -3.90 -1.36
N CYS A 226 17.32 -4.82 -1.42
CA CYS A 226 15.90 -4.51 -1.53
C CYS A 226 15.08 -5.37 -0.56
N LEU A 227 13.80 -5.04 -0.42
CA LEU A 227 12.88 -5.74 0.45
C LEU A 227 11.92 -6.59 -0.40
N ILE A 228 11.91 -7.90 -0.15
CA ILE A 228 11.05 -8.85 -0.88
C ILE A 228 10.14 -9.58 0.10
N LYS A 229 8.83 -9.55 -0.18
CA LYS A 229 7.80 -10.11 0.70
C LYS A 229 7.57 -11.59 0.42
N MET A 230 7.93 -12.42 1.40
CA MET A 230 7.82 -13.87 1.33
C MET A 230 7.33 -14.43 2.67
N THR A 231 6.63 -15.56 2.65
CA THR A 231 6.27 -16.30 3.88
C THR A 231 7.51 -16.94 4.49
N ARG A 232 8.24 -17.69 3.67
CA ARG A 232 9.56 -18.26 3.98
C ARG A 232 10.55 -17.76 2.92
N PRO A 233 11.74 -17.28 3.29
CA PRO A 233 12.76 -16.94 2.31
C PRO A 233 13.28 -18.23 1.69
N ASN A 234 12.87 -18.51 0.46
CA ASN A 234 13.34 -19.63 -0.36
C ASN A 234 13.14 -19.29 -1.84
N PHE A 235 13.80 -20.01 -2.74
CA PHE A 235 13.82 -19.62 -4.15
C PHE A 235 12.43 -19.71 -4.82
N ALA A 236 11.60 -20.66 -4.40
CA ALA A 236 10.23 -20.79 -4.92
C ALA A 236 9.36 -19.55 -4.56
N ALA A 237 9.37 -19.14 -3.30
CA ALA A 237 8.67 -17.95 -2.83
C ALA A 237 9.25 -16.67 -3.43
N PHE A 238 10.57 -16.61 -3.63
CA PHE A 238 11.24 -15.53 -4.33
C PHE A 238 10.69 -15.39 -5.75
N LYS A 239 10.67 -16.44 -6.57
CA LYS A 239 10.11 -16.38 -7.94
C LYS A 239 8.65 -15.93 -7.98
N VAL A 240 7.83 -16.39 -7.04
CA VAL A 240 6.42 -15.99 -6.92
C VAL A 240 6.29 -14.50 -6.57
N ALA A 241 7.22 -13.94 -5.78
CA ALA A 241 7.16 -12.54 -5.38
C ALA A 241 7.21 -11.57 -6.57
N PHE A 242 7.91 -11.94 -7.64
CA PHE A 242 8.03 -11.16 -8.87
C PHE A 242 6.82 -11.27 -9.82
N LEU A 243 5.81 -12.09 -9.50
CA LEU A 243 4.55 -12.11 -10.24
C LEU A 243 3.64 -10.93 -9.88
N ASP A 244 3.80 -10.37 -8.69
CA ASP A 244 3.06 -9.20 -8.20
C ASP A 244 4.03 -8.21 -7.48
N PRO A 245 4.87 -7.50 -8.24
CA PRO A 245 5.89 -6.62 -7.67
C PRO A 245 5.29 -5.47 -6.85
N GLY A 246 4.10 -4.99 -7.23
CA GLY A 246 3.44 -3.86 -6.58
C GLY A 246 3.12 -4.10 -5.10
N SER A 247 2.83 -5.34 -4.70
CA SER A 247 2.56 -5.67 -3.29
C SER A 247 3.73 -6.34 -2.57
N ARG A 248 4.75 -6.82 -3.31
CA ARG A 248 5.79 -7.70 -2.76
C ARG A 248 7.22 -7.18 -2.84
N ILE A 249 7.50 -6.15 -3.64
CA ILE A 249 8.86 -5.66 -3.83
C ILE A 249 8.91 -4.18 -3.43
N ARG A 250 9.88 -3.83 -2.60
CA ARG A 250 10.12 -2.45 -2.17
C ARG A 250 11.60 -2.14 -2.26
N LEU A 251 11.92 -0.98 -2.82
CA LEU A 251 13.23 -0.37 -2.67
C LEU A 251 13.38 0.12 -1.22
N ASN A 252 14.62 0.26 -0.74
CA ASN A 252 14.84 0.80 0.60
C ASN A 252 14.29 2.24 0.76
N SER A 253 14.26 3.02 -0.32
CA SER A 253 13.65 4.35 -0.36
C SER A 253 12.12 4.37 -0.27
N GLN A 254 11.46 3.22 -0.45
CA GLN A 254 10.00 3.08 -0.43
C GLN A 254 9.47 2.45 0.86
N GLN A 255 10.35 2.22 1.84
CA GLN A 255 9.94 1.67 3.12
C GLN A 255 9.08 2.71 3.86
N ALA A 256 7.87 2.32 4.27
CA ALA A 256 6.97 3.20 5.00
C ALA A 256 7.61 3.69 6.31
N GLU A 257 7.37 4.95 6.65
CA GLU A 257 7.82 5.52 7.92
C GLU A 257 7.16 4.78 9.09
N SER A 258 8.00 4.43 10.08
CA SER A 258 7.64 3.72 11.30
C SER A 258 7.51 4.74 12.44
N PRO A 259 6.53 4.60 13.37
CA PRO A 259 5.83 3.35 13.69
C PRO A 259 4.37 3.32 13.25
N ILE A 260 3.97 2.20 12.64
CA ILE A 260 2.57 1.87 12.35
C ILE A 260 2.02 1.04 13.51
N GLY A 261 0.82 1.39 13.99
CA GLY A 261 0.14 0.65 15.05
C GLY A 261 -0.37 -0.70 14.55
N LYS A 262 -0.16 -1.77 15.33
CA LYS A 262 -0.45 -3.15 14.92
C LYS A 262 -1.02 -3.97 16.06
N VAL A 263 -1.92 -4.89 15.73
CA VAL A 263 -2.25 -6.02 16.62
C VAL A 263 -1.39 -7.18 16.16
N LEU A 264 -0.55 -7.73 17.05
CA LEU A 264 0.35 -8.83 16.73
C LEU A 264 -0.30 -10.18 17.04
N ARG A 265 -0.99 -10.28 18.17
CA ARG A 265 -1.55 -11.54 18.66
C ARG A 265 -2.81 -11.33 19.47
N MET A 266 -3.73 -12.27 19.36
CA MET A 266 -4.81 -12.46 20.32
C MET A 266 -4.79 -13.88 20.87
N THR A 267 -4.94 -14.00 22.19
CA THR A 267 -5.15 -15.28 22.88
C THR A 267 -6.46 -15.20 23.65
N VAL A 268 -7.26 -16.26 23.58
CA VAL A 268 -8.52 -16.40 24.32
C VAL A 268 -8.40 -17.60 25.28
N THR A 269 -8.77 -17.38 26.54
CA THR A 269 -8.78 -18.41 27.59
C THR A 269 -10.15 -18.43 28.25
N GLY A 270 -10.80 -19.59 28.25
CA GLY A 270 -12.18 -19.78 28.69
C GLY A 270 -13.21 -19.23 27.69
N GLY A 271 -14.40 -19.83 27.70
CA GLY A 271 -15.50 -19.45 26.81
C GLY A 271 -15.53 -20.28 25.52
N TYR A 272 -16.23 -19.76 24.50
CA TYR A 272 -16.44 -20.47 23.23
C TYR A 272 -15.17 -20.67 22.41
N LEU A 273 -14.25 -19.70 22.45
CA LEU A 273 -12.98 -19.71 21.72
C LEU A 273 -11.81 -20.12 22.63
N ASP A 274 -12.05 -20.95 23.65
CA ASP A 274 -10.99 -21.37 24.58
C ASP A 274 -9.80 -22.02 23.85
N GLY A 275 -8.58 -21.63 24.24
CA GLY A 275 -7.33 -22.09 23.64
C GLY A 275 -7.01 -21.48 22.27
N VAL A 276 -7.88 -20.63 21.70
CA VAL A 276 -7.61 -19.98 20.43
C VAL A 276 -6.49 -18.96 20.60
N ARG A 277 -5.45 -19.12 19.77
CA ARG A 277 -4.37 -18.16 19.59
C ARG A 277 -4.27 -17.79 18.11
N VAL A 278 -4.34 -16.49 17.82
CA VAL A 278 -4.24 -15.94 16.47
C VAL A 278 -3.06 -14.98 16.41
N ASP A 279 -2.10 -15.27 15.55
CA ASP A 279 -1.02 -14.35 15.18
C ASP A 279 -1.44 -13.58 13.91
N PHE A 280 -1.50 -12.26 14.00
CA PHE A 280 -1.96 -11.40 12.91
C PHE A 280 -0.79 -10.95 12.05
N SER A 281 -1.02 -10.92 10.74
CA SER A 281 -0.12 -10.30 9.77
C SER A 281 -0.19 -8.78 9.88
N ASP A 282 0.92 -8.10 9.59
CA ASP A 282 1.01 -6.64 9.44
C ASP A 282 0.21 -6.09 8.24
N HIS A 283 -0.44 -6.98 7.48
CA HIS A 283 -1.17 -6.68 6.26
C HIS A 283 -2.65 -7.07 6.39
N LEU A 284 -3.32 -7.35 5.26
CA LEU A 284 -4.69 -7.84 5.28
C LEU A 284 -4.78 -9.20 5.97
N ASN A 285 -5.61 -9.29 6.99
CA ASN A 285 -6.00 -10.54 7.65
C ASN A 285 -7.43 -10.89 7.21
N THR A 286 -7.64 -12.09 6.69
CA THR A 286 -8.96 -12.58 6.26
C THR A 286 -9.31 -13.84 7.03
N VAL A 287 -10.45 -13.84 7.71
CA VAL A 287 -10.92 -14.98 8.51
C VAL A 287 -12.05 -15.69 7.75
N ILE A 288 -11.83 -16.94 7.37
CA ILE A 288 -12.74 -17.73 6.53
C ILE A 288 -13.23 -18.95 7.32
N GLY A 289 -14.50 -19.32 7.15
CA GLY A 289 -15.08 -20.49 7.80
C GLY A 289 -16.60 -20.53 7.69
N GLY A 290 -17.20 -21.69 7.96
CA GLY A 290 -18.66 -21.89 7.92
C GLY A 290 -19.43 -21.05 8.94
N ARG A 291 -20.77 -21.06 8.86
CA ARG A 291 -21.61 -20.38 9.85
C ARG A 291 -21.36 -20.96 11.25
N GLY A 292 -21.30 -20.11 12.27
CA GLY A 292 -21.09 -20.54 13.66
C GLY A 292 -19.64 -20.79 14.07
N THR A 293 -18.65 -20.75 13.17
CA THR A 293 -17.24 -21.02 13.51
C THR A 293 -16.53 -19.94 14.34
N GLY A 294 -17.26 -18.93 14.84
CA GLY A 294 -16.71 -17.89 15.72
C GLY A 294 -16.04 -16.70 15.03
N LYS A 295 -16.22 -16.50 13.70
CA LYS A 295 -15.63 -15.37 12.97
C LYS A 295 -16.04 -14.00 13.53
N SER A 296 -17.35 -13.77 13.69
CA SER A 296 -17.86 -12.52 14.30
C SER A 296 -17.44 -12.42 15.76
N THR A 297 -17.44 -13.54 16.49
CA THR A 297 -16.96 -13.60 17.87
C THR A 297 -15.51 -13.15 17.99
N LEU A 298 -14.63 -13.55 17.06
CA LEU A 298 -13.22 -13.14 17.04
C LEU A 298 -13.08 -11.61 16.92
N LEU A 299 -13.84 -11.00 16.00
CA LEU A 299 -13.87 -9.55 15.80
C LEU A 299 -14.41 -8.82 17.04
N GLU A 300 -15.49 -9.31 17.64
CA GLU A 300 -16.05 -8.71 18.84
C GLU A 300 -15.14 -8.91 20.07
N CYS A 301 -14.36 -10.00 20.14
CA CYS A 301 -13.33 -10.17 21.16
C CYS A 301 -12.22 -9.12 21.03
N LEU A 302 -11.73 -8.86 19.81
CA LEU A 302 -10.79 -7.76 19.55
C LEU A 302 -11.37 -6.42 20.03
N ARG A 303 -12.62 -6.13 19.65
CA ARG A 303 -13.34 -4.93 20.09
C ARG A 303 -13.44 -4.83 21.61
N TYR A 304 -13.82 -5.93 22.26
CA TYR A 304 -14.01 -6.00 23.70
C TYR A 304 -12.68 -5.80 24.43
N ALA A 305 -11.60 -6.45 24.01
CA ALA A 305 -10.30 -6.28 24.65
C ALA A 305 -9.75 -4.86 24.49
N LEU A 306 -10.00 -4.20 23.35
CA LEU A 306 -9.62 -2.80 23.09
C LEU A 306 -10.56 -1.76 23.73
N ASP A 307 -11.61 -2.22 24.43
CA ASP A 307 -12.61 -1.36 25.07
C ASP A 307 -13.21 -0.31 24.11
N PHE A 308 -13.50 -0.75 22.88
CA PHE A 308 -14.00 0.10 21.81
C PHE A 308 -15.51 -0.10 21.63
N PRO A 309 -16.39 0.83 22.06
CA PRO A 309 -17.83 0.63 21.96
C PRO A 309 -18.32 0.67 20.49
N PRO A 310 -19.33 -0.14 20.11
CA PRO A 310 -20.04 0.05 18.86
C PRO A 310 -20.69 1.42 18.74
N LYS A 311 -20.69 1.95 17.50
CA LYS A 311 -21.24 3.25 17.15
C LYS A 311 -22.77 3.19 17.03
N GLY A 312 -23.29 2.07 16.52
CA GLY A 312 -24.73 1.82 16.38
C GLY A 312 -25.39 1.28 17.65
N LYS A 313 -26.67 1.60 17.86
CA LYS A 313 -27.46 1.11 19.00
C LYS A 313 -27.77 -0.38 18.87
N GLN A 314 -28.07 -0.85 17.66
CA GLN A 314 -28.31 -2.27 17.40
C GLN A 314 -27.01 -3.05 17.48
N ALA A 315 -25.94 -2.54 16.87
CA ALA A 315 -24.60 -3.09 16.99
C ALA A 315 -24.14 -3.22 18.45
N LEU A 316 -24.45 -2.24 19.31
CA LEU A 316 -24.13 -2.29 20.75
C LEU A 316 -24.82 -3.46 21.46
N LYS A 317 -26.11 -3.68 21.20
CA LYS A 317 -26.86 -4.81 21.77
C LYS A 317 -26.28 -6.15 21.31
N LEU A 318 -26.04 -6.28 20.00
CA LEU A 318 -25.47 -7.50 19.42
C LEU A 318 -24.08 -7.82 19.98
N HIS A 319 -23.22 -6.80 20.09
CA HIS A 319 -21.90 -6.94 20.71
C HIS A 319 -22.00 -7.47 22.15
N GLN A 320 -22.86 -6.87 22.97
CA GLN A 320 -23.04 -7.29 24.37
C GLN A 320 -23.56 -8.72 24.49
N GLU A 321 -24.50 -9.11 23.62
CA GLU A 321 -25.02 -10.49 23.55
C GLU A 321 -23.92 -11.48 23.17
N ILE A 322 -23.16 -11.20 22.09
CA ILE A 322 -22.05 -12.05 21.63
C ILE A 322 -21.02 -12.22 22.75
N ILE A 323 -20.58 -11.14 23.39
CA ILE A 323 -19.57 -11.22 24.46
C ILE A 323 -20.10 -11.97 25.69
N LYS A 324 -21.34 -11.72 26.09
CA LYS A 324 -21.97 -12.41 27.23
C LYS A 324 -22.11 -13.91 26.98
N GLU A 325 -22.59 -14.31 25.80
CA GLU A 325 -22.79 -15.72 25.46
C GLU A 325 -21.47 -16.48 25.32
N ASN A 326 -20.47 -15.85 24.68
CA ASN A 326 -19.22 -16.51 24.33
C ASN A 326 -18.17 -16.46 25.45
N LEU A 327 -18.11 -15.39 26.26
CA LEU A 327 -17.10 -15.25 27.33
C LEU A 327 -17.70 -15.33 28.75
N GLY A 328 -18.99 -15.02 28.91
CA GLY A 328 -19.58 -14.79 30.23
C GLY A 328 -19.68 -16.04 31.11
N ARG A 329 -20.06 -17.19 30.54
CA ARG A 329 -20.29 -18.43 31.32
C ARG A 329 -19.02 -18.96 32.02
N ALA A 330 -17.86 -18.73 31.42
CA ALA A 330 -16.57 -19.23 31.94
C ALA A 330 -15.69 -18.11 32.52
N ALA A 331 -16.21 -16.88 32.62
CA ALA A 331 -15.43 -15.69 32.95
C ALA A 331 -14.14 -15.60 32.10
N GLY A 332 -14.30 -15.74 30.78
CA GLY A 332 -13.21 -15.83 29.82
C GLY A 332 -12.29 -14.60 29.87
N ARG A 333 -11.03 -14.81 29.51
CA ARG A 333 -9.95 -13.82 29.47
C ARG A 333 -9.42 -13.69 28.06
N LEU A 334 -9.22 -12.44 27.64
CA LEU A 334 -8.56 -12.07 26.40
C LEU A 334 -7.21 -11.46 26.71
N GLU A 335 -6.22 -11.79 25.88
CA GLU A 335 -4.93 -11.11 25.83
C GLU A 335 -4.62 -10.68 24.41
N LEU A 336 -4.36 -9.39 24.22
CA LEU A 336 -3.92 -8.80 22.97
C LEU A 336 -2.50 -8.29 23.11
N VAL A 337 -1.63 -8.65 22.18
CA VAL A 337 -0.31 -8.03 22.03
C VAL A 337 -0.40 -7.00 20.92
N VAL A 338 -0.07 -5.74 21.23
CA VAL A 338 -0.17 -4.62 20.29
C VAL A 338 1.13 -3.83 20.22
N VAL A 339 1.43 -3.28 19.05
CA VAL A 339 2.48 -2.28 18.83
C VAL A 339 1.79 -0.93 18.64
N SER A 340 2.19 0.06 19.42
CA SER A 340 1.54 1.37 19.42
C SER A 340 2.31 2.37 18.55
N SER A 341 1.62 2.98 17.57
CA SER A 341 2.17 4.10 16.77
C SER A 341 2.34 5.37 17.61
N SER A 342 1.38 5.68 18.49
CA SER A 342 1.44 6.84 19.39
C SER A 342 2.56 6.75 20.42
N GLN A 343 3.04 5.54 20.72
CA GLN A 343 4.10 5.28 21.70
C GLN A 343 5.42 4.86 21.03
N ASN A 344 5.74 5.44 19.87
CA ASN A 344 7.01 5.22 19.15
C ASN A 344 7.31 3.74 18.86
N GLY A 345 6.29 2.94 18.55
CA GLY A 345 6.44 1.53 18.19
C GLY A 345 6.67 0.60 19.39
N LYS A 346 6.42 1.06 20.62
CA LYS A 346 6.50 0.21 21.81
C LYS A 346 5.40 -0.85 21.80
N GLN A 347 5.76 -2.04 22.29
CA GLN A 347 4.84 -3.15 22.45
C GLN A 347 4.17 -3.13 23.82
N TYR A 348 2.87 -3.43 23.84
CA TYR A 348 2.05 -3.54 25.03
C TYR A 348 1.19 -4.80 24.99
N THR A 349 0.80 -5.28 26.17
CA THR A 349 -0.18 -6.37 26.32
C THR A 349 -1.45 -5.82 26.97
N VAL A 350 -2.57 -5.93 26.28
CA VAL A 350 -3.91 -5.61 26.83
C VAL A 350 -4.55 -6.91 27.29
N SER A 351 -4.89 -7.00 28.57
CA SER A 351 -5.59 -8.15 29.15
C SER A 351 -6.95 -7.74 29.67
N ARG A 352 -8.00 -8.50 29.36
CA ARG A 352 -9.36 -8.21 29.85
C ARG A 352 -10.09 -9.50 30.17
N ARG A 353 -10.62 -9.61 31.38
CA ARG A 353 -11.54 -10.68 31.77
C ARG A 353 -12.98 -10.22 31.62
N TYR A 354 -13.90 -11.14 31.32
CA TYR A 354 -15.32 -10.82 31.26
C TYR A 354 -15.81 -10.18 32.57
N GLY A 355 -16.44 -9.01 32.46
CA GLY A 355 -16.96 -8.25 33.59
C GLY A 355 -15.95 -7.32 34.28
N GLU A 356 -14.68 -7.38 33.88
CA GLU A 356 -13.59 -6.56 34.44
C GLU A 356 -13.14 -5.46 33.44
N PRO A 357 -12.56 -4.35 33.92
CA PRO A 357 -11.92 -3.37 33.05
C PRO A 357 -10.64 -3.95 32.42
N PRO A 358 -10.24 -3.48 31.22
CA PRO A 358 -8.99 -3.88 30.61
C PRO A 358 -7.77 -3.38 31.41
N ILE A 359 -6.70 -4.17 31.43
CA ILE A 359 -5.41 -3.82 32.05
C ILE A 359 -4.35 -3.82 30.95
N VAL A 360 -3.62 -2.72 30.82
CA VAL A 360 -2.50 -2.57 29.88
C VAL A 360 -1.18 -2.80 30.61
N ARG A 361 -0.29 -3.60 30.01
CA ARG A 361 1.06 -3.85 30.51
C ARG A 361 2.11 -3.50 29.47
N ASP A 362 3.23 -2.97 29.91
CA ASP A 362 4.40 -2.75 29.07
C ASP A 362 5.14 -4.07 28.76
N LEU A 363 6.24 -3.98 27.99
CA LEU A 363 7.09 -5.14 27.66
C LEU A 363 7.73 -5.78 28.90
N GLY A 364 7.94 -5.01 29.98
CA GLY A 364 8.47 -5.49 31.26
C GLY A 364 7.41 -6.16 32.15
N GLY A 365 6.14 -6.16 31.74
CA GLY A 365 5.02 -6.71 32.49
C GLY A 365 4.44 -5.75 33.54
N ASN A 366 4.94 -4.52 33.63
CA ASN A 366 4.45 -3.50 34.55
C ASN A 366 3.12 -2.95 34.06
N VAL A 367 2.21 -2.67 34.98
CA VAL A 367 0.91 -2.07 34.66
C VAL A 367 1.14 -0.62 34.21
N SER A 368 0.60 -0.29 33.04
CA SER A 368 0.62 1.05 32.47
C SER A 368 -0.64 1.82 32.86
N THR A 369 -0.55 3.15 32.89
CA THR A 369 -1.70 4.05 33.04
C THR A 369 -2.47 4.27 31.73
N LEU A 370 -1.92 3.80 30.60
CA LEU A 370 -2.55 3.92 29.29
C LEU A 370 -3.81 3.05 29.21
N LEU A 371 -4.80 3.56 28.49
CA LEU A 371 -5.98 2.80 28.11
C LEU A 371 -5.75 2.10 26.77
N PRO A 372 -6.46 1.01 26.46
CA PRO A 372 -6.26 0.29 25.19
C PRO A 372 -6.45 1.18 23.95
N ARG A 373 -7.37 2.15 24.01
CA ARG A 373 -7.61 3.15 22.95
C ARG A 373 -6.41 4.08 22.69
N ASP A 374 -5.58 4.32 23.70
CA ASP A 374 -4.42 5.20 23.56
C ASP A 374 -3.29 4.52 22.76
N LEU A 375 -3.31 3.19 22.69
CA LEU A 375 -2.29 2.38 22.01
C LEU A 375 -2.44 2.41 20.49
N LEU A 376 -3.67 2.38 19.98
CA LEU A 376 -3.98 2.33 18.55
C LEU A 376 -4.90 3.50 18.17
N PRO A 377 -4.40 4.75 18.13
CA PRO A 377 -5.22 5.89 17.74
C PRO A 377 -5.72 5.72 16.31
N GLY A 378 -6.99 6.03 16.07
CA GLY A 378 -7.62 5.91 14.75
C GLY A 378 -8.01 4.48 14.35
N ILE A 379 -7.94 3.49 15.26
CA ILE A 379 -8.52 2.18 14.99
C ILE A 379 -10.03 2.27 14.83
N ASP A 380 -10.54 1.65 13.77
CA ASP A 380 -11.96 1.56 13.47
C ASP A 380 -12.37 0.10 13.42
N ILE A 381 -13.41 -0.25 14.19
CA ILE A 381 -13.97 -1.60 14.24
C ILE A 381 -15.44 -1.53 13.87
N TYR A 382 -15.83 -2.33 12.87
CA TYR A 382 -17.20 -2.41 12.38
C TYR A 382 -17.72 -3.83 12.46
N GLY A 383 -18.79 -4.01 13.22
CA GLY A 383 -19.40 -5.29 13.52
C GLY A 383 -20.40 -5.65 12.43
N GLN A 384 -21.13 -6.73 12.68
CA GLN A 384 -22.15 -7.19 11.74
C GLN A 384 -23.23 -6.12 11.55
N ASN A 385 -23.49 -5.75 10.29
CA ASN A 385 -24.47 -4.73 9.87
C ASN A 385 -24.26 -3.32 10.44
N GLU A 386 -23.16 -3.04 11.15
CA GLU A 386 -22.93 -1.75 11.80
C GLU A 386 -22.78 -0.61 10.77
N ILE A 387 -22.06 -0.85 9.66
CA ILE A 387 -21.93 0.14 8.57
C ILE A 387 -23.31 0.46 7.97
N TYR A 388 -24.16 -0.55 7.79
CA TYR A 388 -25.51 -0.37 7.25
C TYR A 388 -26.39 0.45 8.20
N GLU A 389 -26.31 0.19 9.51
CA GLU A 389 -27.00 0.98 10.54
C GLU A 389 -26.55 2.45 10.49
N LEU A 390 -25.24 2.70 10.46
CA LEU A 390 -24.67 4.05 10.38
C LEU A 390 -25.07 4.78 9.09
N ALA A 391 -25.20 4.05 7.98
CA ALA A 391 -25.63 4.61 6.70
C ALA A 391 -27.12 4.99 6.66
N GLN A 392 -27.94 4.54 7.61
CA GLN A 392 -29.34 4.96 7.71
C GLN A 392 -29.51 6.26 8.51
N ASP A 393 -28.59 6.58 9.40
CA ASP A 393 -28.63 7.79 10.23
C ASP A 393 -27.85 8.94 9.58
N GLU A 394 -28.47 10.12 9.47
CA GLU A 394 -27.86 11.26 8.79
C GLU A 394 -26.67 11.83 9.58
N THR A 395 -26.80 11.90 10.91
CA THR A 395 -25.73 12.39 11.80
C THR A 395 -24.52 11.45 11.79
N SER A 396 -24.75 10.14 11.85
CA SER A 396 -23.71 9.11 11.76
C SER A 396 -23.00 9.11 10.40
N ARG A 397 -23.72 9.39 9.30
CA ARG A 397 -23.12 9.55 7.97
C ARG A 397 -22.15 10.71 7.92
N VAL A 398 -22.52 11.87 8.47
CA VAL A 398 -21.63 13.05 8.54
C VAL A 398 -20.39 12.74 9.37
N GLN A 399 -20.55 12.14 10.56
CA GLN A 399 -19.42 11.74 11.41
C GLN A 399 -18.49 10.72 10.72
N LEU A 400 -19.03 9.82 9.90
CA LEU A 400 -18.23 8.87 9.12
C LEU A 400 -17.46 9.56 8.00
N LEU A 401 -17.99 10.64 7.42
CA LEU A 401 -17.31 11.42 6.39
C LEU A 401 -16.25 12.37 6.97
N ASP A 402 -16.50 12.95 8.14
CA ASP A 402 -15.59 13.87 8.83
C ASP A 402 -14.21 13.25 9.09
N ARG A 403 -14.13 11.92 9.23
CA ARG A 403 -12.85 11.21 9.42
C ARG A 403 -11.92 11.25 8.21
N PHE A 404 -12.46 11.50 7.01
CA PHE A 404 -11.67 11.62 5.79
C PHE A 404 -11.20 13.05 5.56
N LEU A 405 -11.70 14.00 6.34
CA LEU A 405 -11.22 15.37 6.34
C LEU A 405 -9.94 15.46 7.17
N PRO A 406 -8.95 16.27 6.76
CA PRO A 406 -7.78 16.55 7.57
C PRO A 406 -8.22 17.06 8.94
N GLN A 407 -7.81 16.39 10.02
CA GLN A 407 -8.06 16.84 11.40
C GLN A 407 -7.15 17.99 11.84
N ASP A 408 -6.46 18.62 10.88
CA ASP A 408 -5.68 19.81 11.13
C ASP A 408 -6.66 20.90 11.57
N GLY A 409 -6.61 21.32 12.84
CA GLY A 409 -7.48 22.37 13.41
C GLY A 409 -7.42 23.70 12.65
N ASP A 410 -6.50 23.82 11.69
CA ASP A 410 -6.41 24.87 10.70
C ASP A 410 -7.67 24.92 9.79
N TYR A 411 -8.30 23.79 9.45
CA TYR A 411 -9.54 23.78 8.65
C TYR A 411 -10.72 24.37 9.43
N GLU A 412 -10.94 23.95 10.68
CA GLU A 412 -12.00 24.49 11.53
C GLU A 412 -11.80 25.99 11.79
N THR A 413 -10.56 26.40 12.06
CA THR A 413 -10.21 27.81 12.27
C THR A 413 -10.45 28.64 11.01
N LYS A 414 -10.05 28.13 9.82
CA LYS A 414 -10.31 28.77 8.53
C LYS A 414 -11.80 28.82 8.21
N SER A 415 -12.55 27.75 8.47
CA SER A 415 -14.00 27.68 8.25
C SER A 415 -14.74 28.69 9.11
N ALA A 416 -14.36 28.81 10.39
CA ALA A 416 -14.90 29.80 11.31
C ALA A 416 -14.55 31.24 10.89
N ASP A 417 -13.31 31.50 10.44
CA ASP A 417 -12.92 32.81 9.91
C ASP A 417 -13.72 33.20 8.66
N VAL A 418 -13.89 32.26 7.72
CA VAL A 418 -14.68 32.48 6.50
C VAL A 418 -16.15 32.76 6.84
N HIS A 419 -16.75 32.00 7.76
CA HIS A 419 -18.12 32.25 8.24
C HIS A 419 -18.26 33.63 8.89
N ARG A 420 -17.29 34.03 9.72
CA ARG A 420 -17.27 35.37 10.32
C ARG A 420 -17.21 36.46 9.24
N ARG A 421 -16.31 36.32 8.27
CA ARG A 421 -16.16 37.29 7.16
C ARG A 421 -17.40 37.37 6.27
N LEU A 422 -18.05 36.25 5.99
CA LEU A 422 -19.31 36.21 5.25
C LEU A 422 -20.43 36.92 6.01
N THR A 423 -20.53 36.70 7.32
CA THR A 423 -21.52 37.37 8.18
C THR A 423 -21.28 38.88 8.23
N GLU A 424 -20.03 39.32 8.32
CA GLU A 424 -19.66 40.74 8.26
C GLU A 424 -19.99 41.36 6.90
N ASN A 425 -19.68 40.67 5.80
CA ASN A 425 -20.01 41.11 4.46
C ASN A 425 -21.53 41.23 4.25
N GLN A 426 -22.29 40.26 4.74
CA GLN A 426 -23.76 40.31 4.72
C GLN A 426 -24.27 41.56 5.46
N ARG A 427 -23.78 41.84 6.67
CA ARG A 427 -24.17 43.03 7.43
C ARG A 427 -23.83 44.32 6.70
N LYS A 428 -22.63 44.41 6.11
CA LYS A 428 -22.20 45.57 5.31
C LYS A 428 -23.09 45.76 4.08
N LEU A 429 -23.41 44.67 3.37
CA LEU A 429 -24.27 44.70 2.18
C LEU A 429 -25.68 45.18 2.53
N VAL A 430 -26.28 44.63 3.61
CA VAL A 430 -27.60 45.05 4.09
C VAL A 430 -27.61 46.54 4.45
N LYS A 431 -26.56 47.01 5.15
CA LYS A 431 -26.42 48.44 5.46
C LYS A 431 -26.32 49.30 4.20
N SER A 432 -25.44 48.95 3.27
CA SER A 432 -25.27 49.70 2.03
C SER A 432 -26.51 49.70 1.14
N LEU A 433 -27.31 48.63 1.16
CA LEU A 433 -28.61 48.60 0.47
C LEU A 433 -29.61 49.56 1.13
N SER A 434 -29.67 49.59 2.48
CA SER A 434 -30.49 50.56 3.22
C SER A 434 -30.07 52.00 2.89
N ASP A 435 -28.77 52.30 2.94
CA ASP A 435 -28.24 53.63 2.64
C ASP A 435 -28.58 54.05 1.19
N LEU A 436 -28.58 53.10 0.25
CA LEU A 436 -28.91 53.34 -1.14
C LEU A 436 -30.42 53.60 -1.35
N ASP A 437 -31.28 52.94 -0.59
CA ASP A 437 -32.71 53.22 -0.58
C ASP A 437 -33.02 54.59 0.04
N ASP A 438 -32.31 54.98 1.10
CA ASP A 438 -32.42 56.33 1.70
C ASP A 438 -32.00 57.44 0.72
N VAL A 439 -30.91 57.22 -0.03
CA VAL A 439 -30.43 58.15 -1.08
C VAL A 439 -31.41 58.22 -2.25
N LYS A 440 -32.00 57.09 -2.67
CA LYS A 440 -33.06 57.09 -3.69
C LYS A 440 -34.28 57.88 -3.23
N ALA A 441 -34.73 57.67 -1.99
CA ALA A 441 -35.83 58.43 -1.41
C ALA A 441 -35.52 59.93 -1.36
N HIS A 442 -34.31 60.33 -0.95
CA HIS A 442 -33.88 61.74 -0.99
C HIS A 442 -33.84 62.31 -2.40
N ARG A 443 -33.41 61.52 -3.40
CA ARG A 443 -33.40 61.94 -4.80
C ARG A 443 -34.82 62.13 -5.34
N GLU A 444 -35.77 61.26 -5.00
CA GLU A 444 -37.17 61.43 -5.37
C GLU A 444 -37.79 62.68 -4.73
N VAL A 445 -37.47 62.97 -3.46
CA VAL A 445 -37.87 64.22 -2.80
C VAL A 445 -37.30 65.44 -3.51
N LEU A 446 -36.03 65.43 -3.91
CA LEU A 446 -35.40 66.52 -4.67
C LEU A 446 -35.94 66.67 -6.11
N GLN A 447 -36.58 65.64 -6.65
CA GLN A 447 -37.25 65.68 -7.96
C GLN A 447 -38.74 66.06 -7.87
N THR A 448 -39.28 66.27 -6.67
CA THR A 448 -40.63 66.81 -6.52
C THR A 448 -40.69 68.27 -7.02
N PRO A 449 -41.77 68.68 -7.72
CA PRO A 449 -41.85 69.97 -8.42
C PRO A 449 -41.61 71.20 -7.53
N ALA A 450 -41.89 71.10 -6.23
CA ALA A 450 -41.77 72.20 -5.27
C ALA A 450 -40.31 72.58 -4.93
N ALA A 451 -39.31 71.73 -5.17
CA ALA A 451 -37.90 72.04 -4.92
C ALA A 451 -37.15 72.57 -6.18
N ARG A 452 -37.74 72.45 -7.37
CA ARG A 452 -37.19 73.02 -8.62
C ARG A 452 -37.43 74.52 -8.75
N GLU A 453 -38.45 75.07 -8.07
CA GLU A 453 -38.72 76.52 -8.07
C GLU A 453 -37.79 77.33 -7.16
N ALA A 454 -37.11 76.69 -6.19
CA ALA A 454 -36.20 77.37 -5.27
C ALA A 454 -34.75 77.50 -5.77
N VAL A 455 -34.35 76.74 -6.80
CA VAL A 455 -32.96 76.77 -7.35
C VAL A 455 -32.89 77.49 -8.71
N ALA A 456 -34.03 77.89 -9.29
CA ALA A 456 -34.08 78.66 -10.53
C ALA A 456 -34.02 80.19 -10.33
N HIS A 457 -33.94 80.67 -9.08
CA HIS A 457 -33.97 82.10 -8.77
C HIS A 457 -32.73 82.68 -8.09
N GLU A 458 -31.62 81.94 -8.01
CA GLU A 458 -30.32 82.51 -7.67
C GLU A 458 -29.22 81.96 -8.59
N ILE A 459 -28.45 82.92 -9.15
CA ILE A 459 -27.20 82.77 -9.91
C ILE A 459 -27.37 82.69 -11.45
N HIS A 460 -27.62 83.88 -12.01
CA HIS A 460 -26.94 84.32 -13.23
C HIS A 460 -25.47 84.66 -12.91
N ALA A 461 -24.53 83.87 -13.43
CA ALA A 461 -23.13 84.25 -13.60
C ALA A 461 -22.61 83.61 -14.91
N PRO A 462 -22.62 84.34 -16.04
CA PRO A 462 -22.32 83.80 -17.36
C PRO A 462 -20.81 83.78 -17.63
N HIS A 463 -20.04 82.90 -16.95
CA HIS A 463 -18.63 82.64 -17.30
C HIS A 463 -18.14 81.20 -17.05
N LEU A 464 -19.01 80.24 -16.70
CA LEU A 464 -18.61 78.83 -16.47
C LEU A 464 -19.47 77.85 -17.28
N VAL A 465 -19.65 78.16 -18.56
CA VAL A 465 -19.94 77.16 -19.59
C VAL A 465 -18.61 76.89 -20.29
N ASP A 466 -17.92 75.84 -19.86
CA ASP A 466 -17.05 75.00 -20.69
C ASP A 466 -16.45 73.88 -19.83
N PHE A 467 -17.22 72.79 -19.66
CA PHE A 467 -16.74 71.43 -19.92
C PHE A 467 -17.93 70.45 -19.85
N LEU A 468 -18.63 70.32 -20.98
CA LEU A 468 -19.45 69.16 -21.27
C LEU A 468 -18.55 68.05 -21.79
N CYS A 469 -18.44 66.90 -21.12
CA CYS A 469 -18.47 65.55 -21.71
C CYS A 469 -18.24 64.44 -20.65
N PRO A 470 -18.55 63.15 -20.91
CA PRO A 470 -19.84 62.53 -20.60
C PRO A 470 -19.69 61.34 -19.63
N LEU A 471 -20.46 61.29 -18.55
CA LEU A 471 -20.54 60.08 -17.73
C LEU A 471 -21.39 59.02 -18.44
N GLN A 472 -20.70 58.05 -19.03
CA GLN A 472 -21.24 56.80 -19.54
C GLN A 472 -22.16 56.15 -18.49
N ARG A 473 -23.39 55.87 -18.92
CA ARG A 473 -24.27 54.91 -18.24
C ARG A 473 -23.62 53.54 -18.33
N HIS A 474 -23.11 53.02 -17.21
CA HIS A 474 -22.78 51.61 -17.11
C HIS A 474 -23.99 50.84 -16.52
N PRO A 475 -24.62 49.93 -17.27
CA PRO A 475 -25.58 48.99 -16.73
C PRO A 475 -24.80 47.91 -15.96
N LEU A 476 -24.79 47.98 -14.64
CA LEU A 476 -24.29 46.92 -13.76
C LEU A 476 -25.34 46.53 -12.72
N VAL A 477 -26.57 46.37 -13.19
CA VAL A 477 -27.59 45.59 -12.49
C VAL A 477 -27.96 44.49 -13.50
N ASP A 478 -27.87 43.23 -13.06
CA ASP A 478 -28.22 41.97 -13.77
C ASP A 478 -27.10 40.94 -14.03
N ARG A 479 -25.94 41.02 -13.35
CA ARG A 479 -24.97 39.89 -13.38
C ARG A 479 -24.49 39.33 -12.04
N ALA A 480 -24.91 39.87 -10.90
CA ALA A 480 -24.51 39.32 -9.60
C ALA A 480 -25.34 38.09 -9.16
N PHE A 481 -26.59 37.95 -9.62
CA PHE A 481 -27.46 36.83 -9.24
C PHE A 481 -27.34 35.58 -10.13
N ALA A 482 -26.61 35.65 -11.25
CA ALA A 482 -26.37 34.49 -12.14
C ALA A 482 -25.06 33.74 -11.82
N LEU A 483 -24.20 34.26 -10.95
CA LEU A 483 -22.91 33.65 -10.60
C LEU A 483 -22.94 32.81 -9.31
N LEU A 484 -24.02 32.85 -8.54
CA LEU A 484 -24.22 31.98 -7.36
C LEU A 484 -24.98 30.68 -7.69
N ALA A 485 -25.56 30.56 -8.89
CA ALA A 485 -26.28 29.37 -9.35
C ALA A 485 -25.40 28.38 -10.16
N SER A 486 -24.13 28.72 -10.44
CA SER A 486 -23.20 27.85 -11.18
C SER A 486 -22.10 27.20 -10.34
N ALA A 487 -22.09 27.40 -9.01
CA ALA A 487 -21.12 26.80 -8.10
C ALA A 487 -21.66 25.58 -7.31
N HIS A 488 -22.85 25.08 -7.64
CA HIS A 488 -23.46 23.89 -7.00
C HIS A 488 -24.03 22.89 -7.99
N GLY A 489 -23.36 22.73 -9.13
CA GLY A 489 -23.72 21.81 -10.20
C GLY A 489 -22.56 20.94 -10.67
N GLN A 490 -21.80 20.32 -9.76
CA GLN A 490 -20.94 19.18 -10.09
C GLN A 490 -20.98 18.16 -8.95
N VAL A 491 -22.03 17.33 -8.96
CA VAL A 491 -22.04 16.03 -8.29
C VAL A 491 -22.18 14.97 -9.37
N GLY A 492 -21.30 13.97 -9.32
CA GLY A 492 -21.49 12.69 -10.01
C GLY A 492 -20.50 12.38 -11.13
N LEU A 493 -19.21 12.27 -10.81
CA LEU A 493 -18.37 11.32 -11.55
C LEU A 493 -18.42 9.98 -10.81
N PRO A 494 -18.77 8.87 -11.47
CA PRO A 494 -18.56 7.55 -10.88
C PRO A 494 -17.06 7.38 -10.63
N VAL A 495 -16.69 7.09 -9.39
CA VAL A 495 -15.36 6.55 -9.08
C VAL A 495 -15.32 5.16 -9.72
N GLU A 496 -14.61 5.03 -10.83
CA GLU A 496 -14.27 3.71 -11.36
C GLU A 496 -13.47 2.96 -10.29
N ALA A 497 -13.99 1.82 -9.86
CA ALA A 497 -13.28 0.92 -8.97
C ALA A 497 -12.07 0.35 -9.72
N VAL A 498 -10.90 0.95 -9.51
CA VAL A 498 -9.64 0.39 -9.95
C VAL A 498 -9.40 -0.89 -9.14
N HIS A 499 -9.59 -2.04 -9.80
CA HIS A 499 -9.40 -3.42 -9.29
C HIS A 499 -10.52 -4.03 -8.44
N ALA A 500 -11.78 -3.97 -8.89
CA ALA A 500 -12.76 -4.97 -8.46
C ALA A 500 -12.45 -6.31 -9.15
N LEU A 501 -11.96 -7.29 -8.40
CA LEU A 501 -11.94 -8.69 -8.84
C LEU A 501 -13.39 -9.16 -8.96
N VAL A 502 -13.93 -9.15 -10.18
CA VAL A 502 -15.17 -9.85 -10.51
C VAL A 502 -14.81 -11.32 -10.65
N ILE A 503 -15.13 -12.12 -9.62
CA ILE A 503 -15.12 -13.58 -9.75
C ILE A 503 -16.45 -13.94 -10.43
N ASP A 504 -16.37 -14.28 -11.71
CA ASP A 504 -17.46 -14.93 -12.43
C ASP A 504 -17.75 -16.27 -11.75
N SER A 505 -19.01 -16.49 -11.38
CA SER A 505 -19.48 -17.70 -10.69
C SER A 505 -19.52 -18.95 -11.58
N GLY A 506 -18.93 -18.91 -12.77
CA GLY A 506 -18.97 -19.99 -13.76
C GLY A 506 -18.00 -21.16 -13.53
N GLU A 507 -16.82 -20.97 -12.93
CA GLU A 507 -15.84 -22.05 -12.83
C GLU A 507 -14.94 -21.94 -11.58
N LEU A 508 -15.40 -22.47 -10.44
CA LEU A 508 -14.53 -22.83 -9.33
C LEU A 508 -14.64 -24.33 -9.08
N ARG A 509 -13.67 -25.09 -9.62
CA ARG A 509 -13.46 -26.48 -9.21
C ARG A 509 -12.85 -26.48 -7.82
N ALA A 510 -13.54 -27.13 -6.88
CA ALA A 510 -13.04 -27.39 -5.55
C ALA A 510 -11.81 -28.30 -5.61
N GLN A 511 -10.71 -27.91 -4.97
CA GLN A 511 -9.79 -28.83 -4.31
C GLN A 511 -8.68 -28.08 -3.58
N GLN A 512 -8.77 -28.06 -2.24
CA GLN A 512 -7.71 -28.61 -1.40
C GLN A 512 -8.30 -28.99 -0.05
N ILE A 513 -8.24 -30.29 0.22
CA ILE A 513 -8.80 -31.00 1.36
C ILE A 513 -7.87 -30.77 2.55
N VAL A 514 -8.42 -30.34 3.68
CA VAL A 514 -7.78 -30.45 4.99
C VAL A 514 -8.53 -31.54 5.74
N ASP A 515 -7.89 -32.69 5.92
CA ASP A 515 -8.42 -33.81 6.68
C ASP A 515 -8.57 -33.41 8.15
N ALA A 516 -9.80 -33.08 8.54
CA ALA A 516 -10.26 -33.07 9.92
C ALA A 516 -11.58 -33.83 9.99
N PRO A 517 -11.78 -34.74 10.96
CA PRO A 517 -13.03 -35.49 11.09
C PRO A 517 -14.16 -34.53 11.48
N VAL A 518 -15.03 -34.20 10.53
CA VAL A 518 -16.26 -33.45 10.78
C VAL A 518 -17.28 -34.39 11.42
N ALA A 519 -17.73 -34.07 12.62
CA ALA A 519 -18.85 -34.75 13.27
C ALA A 519 -20.13 -34.56 12.45
N LYS A 520 -20.81 -35.66 12.08
CA LYS A 520 -22.11 -35.65 11.41
C LYS A 520 -23.20 -35.15 12.37
N THR A 521 -23.92 -34.10 11.99
CA THR A 521 -25.19 -33.71 12.62
C THR A 521 -26.37 -34.47 11.99
N PRO A 522 -27.45 -34.77 12.75
CA PRO A 522 -28.54 -35.59 12.28
C PRO A 522 -29.48 -34.84 11.32
N THR A 523 -30.02 -35.60 10.37
CA THR A 523 -31.07 -35.21 9.42
C THR A 523 -32.35 -34.80 10.14
N HIS A 524 -32.70 -33.51 10.09
CA HIS A 524 -34.06 -32.96 9.90
C HIS A 524 -34.08 -31.46 10.27
N MET A 525 -34.18 -30.57 9.27
CA MET A 525 -35.07 -29.38 9.24
C MET A 525 -34.80 -28.57 7.96
N GLY A 526 -35.90 -28.12 7.34
CA GLY A 526 -36.00 -27.74 5.93
C GLY A 526 -35.41 -26.39 5.54
N ASP A 527 -35.01 -26.34 4.27
CA ASP A 527 -34.40 -25.19 3.63
C ASP A 527 -35.40 -24.05 3.37
N LEU A 528 -34.95 -22.84 3.70
CA LEU A 528 -35.64 -21.56 3.62
C LEU A 528 -35.59 -20.96 2.19
N HIS A 529 -35.70 -21.81 1.16
CA HIS A 529 -35.65 -21.35 -0.24
C HIS A 529 -37.03 -21.16 -0.90
N ASP A 530 -38.12 -21.63 -0.28
CA ASP A 530 -39.47 -21.64 -0.89
C ASP A 530 -40.32 -20.38 -0.68
N LEU A 531 -39.87 -19.39 0.09
CA LEU A 531 -40.69 -18.19 0.41
C LEU A 531 -40.49 -16.98 -0.52
N LEU A 532 -39.42 -16.97 -1.33
CA LEU A 532 -39.12 -15.84 -2.25
C LEU A 532 -39.72 -16.00 -3.65
N VAL A 533 -40.14 -17.20 -4.05
CA VAL A 533 -40.75 -17.45 -5.36
C VAL A 533 -42.27 -17.24 -5.36
N GLN A 534 -42.94 -17.23 -4.20
CA GLN A 534 -44.40 -17.04 -4.11
C GLN A 534 -44.88 -15.59 -4.03
N ARG A 535 -44.00 -14.58 -3.91
CA ARG A 535 -44.43 -13.18 -3.68
C ARG A 535 -44.37 -12.22 -4.87
N HIS A 536 -43.86 -12.61 -6.04
CA HIS A 536 -43.72 -11.71 -7.21
C HIS A 536 -44.32 -12.24 -8.53
N GLY A 537 -45.26 -13.20 -8.46
CA GLY A 537 -45.88 -13.82 -9.65
C GLY A 537 -47.34 -13.43 -9.91
N GLY A 538 -47.77 -12.20 -9.61
CA GLY A 538 -49.20 -11.86 -9.71
C GLY A 538 -49.46 -10.39 -10.02
N LEU A 539 -49.16 -9.95 -11.26
CA LEU A 539 -49.78 -8.79 -11.93
C LEU A 539 -49.08 -8.55 -13.27
N ILE A 540 -49.35 -9.36 -14.30
CA ILE A 540 -49.27 -9.02 -15.74
C ILE A 540 -49.94 -10.20 -16.48
N GLY A 541 -50.97 -9.93 -17.29
CA GLY A 541 -51.48 -10.90 -18.26
C GLY A 541 -52.99 -11.14 -18.25
N LEU A 542 -53.81 -10.09 -18.40
CA LEU A 542 -55.21 -10.24 -18.81
C LEU A 542 -55.62 -9.10 -19.75
N ARG A 543 -55.18 -9.18 -21.01
CA ARG A 543 -55.91 -8.63 -22.16
C ARG A 543 -55.78 -9.60 -23.34
N ARG A 544 -56.93 -10.21 -23.64
CA ARG A 544 -57.19 -11.15 -24.73
C ARG A 544 -57.22 -10.42 -26.08
N MET A 545 -56.72 -11.14 -27.09
CA MET A 545 -57.32 -11.34 -28.42
C MET A 545 -58.33 -10.31 -28.92
N ALA A 546 -57.91 -9.51 -29.90
CA ALA A 546 -58.55 -9.31 -31.21
C ALA A 546 -57.51 -8.68 -32.15
#